data_AF-A0A653DUV4-F1
#
_entry.id   AF-A0A653DUV4-F1
#
_cell.length_a   1.000
_cell.length_b   1.000
_cell.length_c   1.000
_cell.angle_alpha   90.00
_cell.angle_beta   90.00
_cell.angle_gamma   90.00
#
_symmetry.space_group_name_H-M   'P 1'
#
loop_
_entity.id
_entity.type
_entity.pdbx_description
1 polymer ?
#
loop_
_entity_poly.entity_id
_entity_poly.type
_entity_poly.pdbx_seq_one_letter_code
_entity_poly.pdbx_strand_id
1 'polypeptide(L)'
;MSLDKLVGPRVRLALAAFLPPIFADAMRDSPEAAVGMFEQAHEHPELIWDQEAKDRACACVARFRREHQANQSSNPSVLWKLPDTNGMTNLATPNEIVVAGVYLRIFIANPSWTLRKPREFLTELLETCLNLMNKDKPNAELLEICTKALCCLLQNQPALLDLIPSMGHIPRLCRQMGSNIKQVVVPKSAICILNSLSMSNICVNAIAQTECMHPLKQAMQARRDMVAVACEALHRLFSNNQDQLVKQALDVDFVNFLLNLLEARLDLVENPAMTKAQIVKALKSMSRSLMYGDRVNSILEKSSVWLEYKDQKHDLFISSTNISGYLTAGTPTTAGYLTQGPSNKVTEAPPPVEKEDPLMRADCL
;
A
#
# COMPACT_ATOMS: atom_id res chain seq x y z
N MET A 1 -3.27 10.92 -31.92
CA MET A 1 -2.43 9.74 -32.22
C MET A 1 -3.23 8.48 -32.62
N SER A 2 -4.52 8.59 -32.92
CA SER A 2 -5.44 7.48 -33.28
C SER A 2 -5.74 7.36 -34.78
N LEU A 3 -5.15 8.22 -35.63
CA LEU A 3 -5.39 8.21 -37.08
C LEU A 3 -4.59 7.13 -37.82
N ASP A 4 -3.55 6.55 -37.21
CA ASP A 4 -2.74 5.48 -37.80
C ASP A 4 -2.42 4.38 -36.77
N LYS A 5 -2.97 3.18 -37.01
CA LYS A 5 -2.88 2.01 -36.13
C LYS A 5 -1.45 1.45 -36.00
N LEU A 6 -0.55 1.77 -36.93
CA LEU A 6 0.84 1.29 -36.92
C LEU A 6 1.82 2.34 -36.37
N VAL A 7 1.59 3.62 -36.68
CA VAL A 7 2.51 4.70 -36.28
C VAL A 7 2.32 5.11 -34.82
N GLY A 8 1.09 5.09 -34.29
CA GLY A 8 0.79 5.48 -32.91
C GLY A 8 1.61 4.75 -31.84
N PRO A 9 1.63 3.39 -31.81
CA PRO A 9 2.44 2.63 -30.87
C PRO A 9 3.94 2.90 -31.01
N ARG A 10 4.44 3.03 -32.25
CA ARG A 10 5.86 3.32 -32.51
C ARG A 10 6.26 4.70 -31.98
N VAL A 11 5.43 5.72 -32.17
CA VAL A 11 5.68 7.07 -31.62
C VAL A 11 5.62 7.05 -30.10
N ARG A 12 4.67 6.33 -29.50
CA ARG A 12 4.59 6.18 -28.03
C ARG A 12 5.86 5.56 -27.45
N LEU A 13 6.38 4.50 -28.08
CA LEU A 13 7.64 3.87 -27.66
C LEU A 13 8.83 4.82 -27.80
N ALA A 14 8.91 5.58 -28.89
CA ALA A 14 9.97 6.56 -29.09
C ALA A 14 9.91 7.71 -28.08
N LEU A 15 8.71 8.21 -27.76
CA LEU A 15 8.50 9.26 -26.76
C LEU A 15 8.79 8.78 -25.35
N ALA A 16 8.39 7.54 -25.00
CA ALA A 16 8.62 6.96 -23.68
C ALA A 16 10.11 6.82 -23.32
N ALA A 17 11.00 6.88 -24.31
CA ALA A 17 12.44 6.91 -24.07
C ALA A 17 12.93 8.25 -23.46
N PHE A 18 12.20 9.34 -23.67
CA PHE A 18 12.62 10.70 -23.30
C PHE A 18 11.67 11.38 -22.33
N LEU A 19 10.38 11.05 -22.44
CA LEU A 19 9.30 11.71 -21.71
C LEU A 19 8.53 10.68 -20.88
N PRO A 20 8.06 11.06 -19.68
CA PRO A 20 7.10 10.26 -18.91
C PRO A 20 5.91 9.79 -19.77
N PRO A 21 5.48 8.52 -19.67
CA PRO A 21 4.41 7.96 -20.50
C PRO A 21 3.08 8.74 -20.46
N ILE A 22 2.81 9.44 -19.35
CA ILE A 22 1.62 10.28 -19.17
C ILE A 22 1.50 11.38 -20.22
N PHE A 23 2.62 11.88 -20.78
CA PHE A 23 2.58 12.87 -21.86
C PHE A 23 2.01 12.28 -23.15
N ALA A 24 2.37 11.04 -23.50
CA ALA A 24 1.83 10.38 -24.68
C ALA A 24 0.33 10.08 -24.53
N ASP A 25 -0.12 9.75 -23.32
CA ASP A 25 -1.54 9.59 -23.01
C ASP A 25 -2.28 10.94 -23.05
N ALA A 26 -1.72 12.00 -22.48
CA ALA A 26 -2.29 13.35 -22.57
C ALA A 26 -2.37 13.84 -24.03
N MET A 27 -1.33 13.66 -24.83
CA MET A 27 -1.35 14.01 -26.27
C MET A 27 -2.40 13.21 -27.06
N ARG A 28 -2.72 11.99 -26.64
CA ARG A 28 -3.79 11.19 -27.24
C ARG A 28 -5.16 11.75 -26.87
N ASP A 29 -5.35 12.13 -25.61
CA ASP A 29 -6.64 12.50 -25.04
C ASP A 29 -6.99 13.98 -25.35
N SER A 30 -6.05 14.92 -25.19
CA SER A 30 -6.13 16.32 -25.60
C SER A 30 -4.74 16.92 -25.89
N PRO A 31 -4.40 17.17 -27.17
CA PRO A 31 -3.13 17.79 -27.54
C PRO A 31 -2.88 19.15 -26.91
N GLU A 32 -3.90 20.01 -26.84
CA GLU A 32 -3.80 21.36 -26.29
C GLU A 32 -3.44 21.32 -24.80
N ALA A 33 -4.09 20.43 -24.07
CA ALA A 33 -3.88 20.28 -22.65
C ALA A 33 -2.53 19.60 -22.34
N ALA A 34 -2.03 18.75 -23.24
CA ALA A 34 -0.70 18.16 -23.13
C ALA A 34 0.40 19.23 -23.22
N VAL A 35 0.23 20.28 -24.04
CA VAL A 35 1.19 21.40 -24.10
C VAL A 35 1.23 22.14 -22.77
N GLY A 36 0.06 22.51 -22.22
CA GLY A 36 0.00 23.15 -20.90
C GLY A 36 0.62 22.30 -19.79
N MET A 37 0.35 20.99 -19.80
CA MET A 37 0.96 20.03 -18.86
C MET A 37 2.48 19.95 -19.02
N PHE A 38 3.00 20.06 -20.24
CA PHE A 38 4.42 20.02 -20.54
C PHE A 38 5.15 21.30 -20.11
N GLU A 39 4.51 22.46 -20.25
CA GLU A 39 5.10 23.76 -19.89
C GLU A 39 5.11 23.99 -18.38
N GLN A 40 4.11 23.50 -17.65
CA GLN A 40 4.00 23.66 -16.20
C GLN A 40 4.93 22.72 -15.42
N ALA A 41 5.22 23.06 -14.17
CA ALA A 41 5.99 22.21 -13.27
C ALA A 41 5.04 21.27 -12.51
N HIS A 42 5.37 19.98 -12.46
CA HIS A 42 4.58 18.97 -11.79
C HIS A 42 5.46 18.11 -10.89
N GLU A 43 5.03 17.90 -9.64
CA GLU A 43 5.61 16.89 -8.76
C GLU A 43 4.48 16.21 -7.98
N HIS A 44 4.11 15.02 -8.44
CA HIS A 44 3.11 14.18 -7.81
C HIS A 44 3.40 12.69 -8.11
N PRO A 45 2.70 11.73 -7.47
CA PRO A 45 3.01 10.30 -7.59
C PRO A 45 3.05 9.72 -9.00
N GLU A 46 2.46 10.36 -10.01
CA GLU A 46 2.40 9.86 -11.40
C GLU A 46 3.23 10.72 -12.38
N LEU A 47 3.80 11.85 -11.92
CA LEU A 47 4.62 12.74 -12.75
C LEU A 47 5.59 13.56 -11.90
N ILE A 48 6.87 13.45 -12.25
CA ILE A 48 7.91 14.40 -11.87
C ILE A 48 8.36 15.10 -13.15
N TRP A 49 8.06 16.38 -13.24
CA TRP A 49 8.31 17.24 -14.39
C TRP A 49 8.54 18.68 -13.95
N ASP A 50 9.63 18.89 -13.22
CA ASP A 50 10.11 20.20 -12.80
C ASP A 50 11.11 20.79 -13.82
N GLN A 51 11.69 21.95 -13.51
CA GLN A 51 12.68 22.57 -14.40
C GLN A 51 13.92 21.68 -14.56
N GLU A 52 14.37 21.00 -13.50
CA GLU A 52 15.53 20.13 -13.60
C GLU A 52 15.27 18.91 -14.49
N ALA A 53 14.09 18.30 -14.41
CA ALA A 53 13.68 17.20 -15.27
C ALA A 53 13.63 17.63 -16.75
N LYS A 54 13.12 18.84 -17.02
CA LYS A 54 13.14 19.47 -18.35
C LYS A 54 14.56 19.67 -18.85
N ASP A 55 15.43 20.24 -18.02
CA ASP A 55 16.83 20.50 -18.37
C ASP A 55 17.60 19.20 -18.64
N ARG A 56 17.38 18.15 -17.82
CA ARG A 56 17.96 16.81 -18.03
C ARG A 56 17.49 16.18 -19.33
N ALA A 57 16.19 16.24 -19.63
CA ALA A 57 15.65 15.74 -20.88
C ALA A 57 16.27 16.47 -22.10
N CYS A 58 16.32 17.81 -22.06
CA CYS A 58 16.95 18.64 -23.08
C CYS A 58 18.43 18.32 -23.27
N ALA A 59 19.19 18.22 -22.18
CA ALA A 59 20.62 17.88 -22.21
C ALA A 59 20.85 16.49 -22.80
N CYS A 60 20.00 15.52 -22.47
CA CYS A 60 20.09 14.15 -22.99
C CYS A 60 19.83 14.10 -24.49
N VAL A 61 18.74 14.72 -24.96
CA VAL A 61 18.43 14.82 -26.40
C VAL A 61 19.54 15.54 -27.16
N ALA A 62 20.07 16.65 -26.61
CA ALA A 62 21.17 17.39 -27.21
C ALA A 62 22.47 16.56 -27.26
N ARG A 63 22.70 15.67 -26.29
CA ARG A 63 23.83 14.73 -26.30
C ARG A 63 23.66 13.68 -27.40
N PHE A 64 22.53 12.98 -27.46
CA PHE A 64 22.29 11.95 -28.48
C PHE A 64 22.30 12.52 -29.89
N ARG A 65 21.80 13.74 -30.08
CA ARG A 65 21.93 14.46 -31.36
C ARG A 65 23.39 14.65 -31.76
N ARG A 66 24.24 15.14 -30.84
CA ARG A 66 25.67 15.36 -31.09
C ARG A 66 26.41 14.07 -31.39
N GLU A 67 26.15 13.01 -30.62
CA GLU A 67 26.73 11.68 -30.85
C GLU A 67 26.34 11.13 -32.22
N HIS A 68 25.06 11.23 -32.59
CA HIS A 68 24.60 10.77 -33.89
C HIS A 68 25.19 11.59 -35.03
N GLN A 69 25.25 12.91 -34.89
CA GLN A 69 25.84 13.81 -35.89
C GLN A 69 27.34 13.51 -36.12
N ALA A 70 28.09 13.23 -35.05
CA ALA A 70 29.50 12.83 -35.14
C ALA A 70 29.69 11.46 -35.81
N ASN A 71 28.75 10.53 -35.60
CA ASN A 71 28.78 9.25 -36.31
C ASN A 71 28.44 9.40 -37.79
N GLN A 72 27.48 10.28 -38.12
CA GLN A 72 27.09 10.56 -39.50
C GLN A 72 28.18 11.28 -40.31
N SER A 73 28.99 12.14 -39.67
CA SER A 73 30.11 12.79 -40.36
C SER A 73 31.16 11.78 -40.84
N SER A 74 31.31 10.66 -40.14
CA SER A 74 32.22 9.57 -40.52
C SER A 74 31.57 8.57 -41.47
N ASN A 75 30.26 8.33 -41.33
CA ASN A 75 29.50 7.43 -42.19
C ASN A 75 28.06 7.96 -42.40
N PRO A 76 27.76 8.57 -43.56
CA PRO A 76 26.44 9.14 -43.85
C PRO A 76 25.29 8.13 -43.85
N SER A 77 25.55 6.83 -44.00
CA SER A 77 24.51 5.80 -44.00
C SER A 77 24.22 5.22 -42.62
N VAL A 78 24.80 5.77 -41.54
CA VAL A 78 24.54 5.33 -40.17
C VAL A 78 23.10 5.67 -39.77
N LEU A 79 22.34 4.63 -39.45
CA LEU A 79 21.01 4.75 -38.88
C LEU A 79 21.09 5.03 -37.38
N TRP A 80 20.28 5.99 -36.91
CA TRP A 80 20.14 6.23 -35.49
C TRP A 80 19.49 5.03 -34.81
N LYS A 81 20.13 4.54 -33.74
CA LYS A 81 19.56 3.55 -32.85
C LYS A 81 19.31 4.22 -31.51
N LEU A 82 18.14 3.98 -30.94
CA LEU A 82 17.88 4.39 -29.57
C LEU A 82 18.91 3.69 -28.67
N PRO A 83 19.65 4.43 -27.83
CA PRO A 83 20.60 3.81 -26.91
C PRO A 83 19.88 2.83 -25.98
N ASP A 84 20.46 1.65 -25.77
CA ASP A 84 19.97 0.71 -24.76
C ASP A 84 20.03 1.41 -23.41
N THR A 85 18.87 1.75 -22.86
CA THR A 85 18.77 2.56 -21.64
C THR A 85 19.19 1.80 -20.39
N ASN A 86 19.70 0.55 -20.49
CA ASN A 86 20.17 -0.29 -19.38
C ASN A 86 19.26 -0.27 -18.14
N GLY A 87 17.94 -0.13 -18.31
CA GLY A 87 17.00 -0.07 -17.20
C GLY A 87 16.94 1.28 -16.46
N MET A 88 17.55 2.35 -16.96
CA MET A 88 17.24 3.72 -16.56
C MET A 88 15.88 4.09 -17.14
N THR A 89 14.81 3.64 -16.50
CA THR A 89 13.42 3.83 -16.94
C THR A 89 12.93 5.27 -16.89
N ASN A 90 13.75 6.25 -16.50
CA ASN A 90 13.45 7.66 -16.73
C ASN A 90 14.72 8.52 -16.76
N LEU A 91 15.14 8.98 -17.94
CA LEU A 91 16.28 9.90 -18.10
C LEU A 91 16.03 11.26 -17.43
N ALA A 92 14.76 11.65 -17.26
CA ALA A 92 14.38 12.90 -16.63
C ALA A 92 14.43 12.83 -15.09
N THR A 93 14.35 11.62 -14.51
CA THR A 93 14.38 11.39 -13.05
C THR A 93 15.28 10.21 -12.68
N PRO A 94 16.60 10.42 -12.69
CA PRO A 94 17.53 9.38 -12.23
C PRO A 94 17.32 9.06 -10.75
N ASN A 95 17.56 7.81 -10.37
CA ASN A 95 17.48 7.29 -8.99
C ASN A 95 16.07 7.26 -8.35
N GLU A 96 15.00 7.51 -9.10
CA GLU A 96 13.64 7.33 -8.59
C GLU A 96 13.15 5.89 -8.79
N ILE A 97 12.48 5.35 -7.76
CA ILE A 97 11.87 4.02 -7.83
C ILE A 97 10.45 4.16 -8.37
N VAL A 98 10.22 3.54 -9.53
CA VAL A 98 8.94 3.60 -10.24
C VAL A 98 8.36 2.19 -10.40
N VAL A 99 7.07 2.04 -10.07
CA VAL A 99 6.30 0.80 -10.30
C VAL A 99 4.97 1.18 -10.93
N ALA A 100 4.58 0.52 -12.04
CA ALA A 100 3.40 0.88 -12.84
C ALA A 100 3.27 2.39 -13.19
N GLY A 101 4.41 3.07 -13.38
CA GLY A 101 4.44 4.52 -13.64
C GLY A 101 4.24 5.42 -12.40
N VAL A 102 4.24 4.84 -11.20
CA VAL A 102 4.09 5.57 -9.93
C VAL A 102 5.43 5.70 -9.21
N TYR A 103 5.80 6.93 -8.85
CA TYR A 103 6.99 7.27 -8.06
C TYR A 103 6.75 6.97 -6.59
N LEU A 104 7.38 5.90 -6.08
CA LEU A 104 7.06 5.36 -4.75
C LEU A 104 7.37 6.35 -3.62
N ARG A 105 8.45 7.14 -3.75
CA ARG A 105 8.84 8.15 -2.75
C ARG A 105 7.73 9.18 -2.53
N ILE A 106 7.21 9.74 -3.63
CA ILE A 106 6.16 10.76 -3.59
C ILE A 106 4.82 10.14 -3.17
N PHE A 107 4.51 8.93 -3.66
CA PHE A 107 3.29 8.22 -3.26
C PHE A 107 3.26 7.95 -1.76
N ILE A 108 4.37 7.50 -1.16
CA ILE A 108 4.45 7.26 0.29
C ILE A 108 4.27 8.56 1.09
N ALA A 109 4.77 9.68 0.57
CA ALA A 109 4.59 11.00 1.19
C ALA A 109 3.15 11.53 1.06
N ASN A 110 2.44 11.16 -0.02
CA ASN A 110 1.05 11.53 -0.26
C ASN A 110 0.21 10.30 -0.69
N PRO A 111 -0.14 9.42 0.26
CA PRO A 111 -0.80 8.15 -0.06
C PRO A 111 -2.30 8.30 -0.36
N SER A 112 -2.88 9.48 -0.07
CA SER A 112 -4.27 9.81 -0.42
C SER A 112 -4.43 10.28 -1.87
N TRP A 113 -3.35 10.32 -2.66
CA TRP A 113 -3.40 10.65 -4.07
C TRP A 113 -4.28 9.67 -4.86
N THR A 114 -5.23 10.20 -5.62
CA THR A 114 -6.11 9.41 -6.48
C THR A 114 -5.38 8.99 -7.75
N LEU A 115 -4.80 7.79 -7.73
CA LEU A 115 -4.13 7.20 -8.90
C LEU A 115 -5.11 6.96 -10.05
N ARG A 116 -4.65 7.14 -11.29
CA ARG A 116 -5.45 6.84 -12.49
C ARG A 116 -5.71 5.35 -12.66
N LYS A 117 -4.72 4.52 -12.31
CA LYS A 117 -4.75 3.06 -12.50
C LYS A 117 -4.38 2.30 -11.22
N PRO A 118 -5.16 2.42 -10.14
CA PRO A 118 -4.82 1.82 -8.84
C PRO A 118 -4.74 0.28 -8.88
N ARG A 119 -5.50 -0.37 -9.78
CA ARG A 119 -5.45 -1.83 -9.98
C ARG A 119 -4.14 -2.29 -10.61
N GLU A 120 -3.68 -1.61 -11.65
CA GLU A 120 -2.41 -1.92 -12.32
C GLU A 120 -1.24 -1.72 -11.34
N PHE A 121 -1.27 -0.61 -10.60
CA PHE A 121 -0.30 -0.32 -9.55
C PHE A 121 -0.29 -1.39 -8.45
N LEU A 122 -1.46 -1.81 -7.94
CA LEU A 122 -1.56 -2.88 -6.96
C LEU A 122 -0.92 -4.18 -7.45
N THR A 123 -1.27 -4.63 -8.66
CA THR A 123 -0.79 -5.89 -9.22
C THR A 123 0.72 -5.85 -9.41
N GLU A 124 1.27 -4.80 -10.05
CA GLU A 124 2.71 -4.70 -10.26
C GLU A 124 3.49 -4.52 -8.96
N LEU A 125 2.96 -3.76 -8.00
CA LEU A 125 3.63 -3.53 -6.73
C LEU A 125 3.68 -4.79 -5.87
N LEU A 126 2.59 -5.54 -5.80
CA LEU A 126 2.54 -6.81 -5.11
C LEU A 126 3.46 -7.84 -5.78
N GLU A 127 3.45 -7.93 -7.10
CA GLU A 127 4.36 -8.80 -7.85
C GLU A 127 5.83 -8.41 -7.66
N THR A 128 6.14 -7.12 -7.62
CA THR A 128 7.49 -6.59 -7.34
C THR A 128 7.95 -7.01 -5.95
N CYS A 129 7.11 -6.83 -4.92
CA CYS A 129 7.40 -7.30 -3.55
C CYS A 129 7.69 -8.81 -3.52
N LEU A 130 6.82 -9.64 -4.11
CA LEU A 130 6.98 -11.10 -4.14
C LEU A 130 8.25 -11.52 -4.89
N ASN A 131 8.59 -10.85 -5.98
CA ASN A 131 9.79 -11.15 -6.76
C ASN A 131 11.07 -10.75 -6.03
N LEU A 132 11.05 -9.64 -5.27
CA LEU A 132 12.16 -9.26 -4.41
C LEU A 132 12.36 -10.26 -3.27
N MET A 133 11.28 -10.69 -2.61
CA MET A 133 11.33 -11.68 -1.51
C MET A 133 11.85 -13.06 -1.97
N ASN A 134 11.65 -13.41 -3.24
CA ASN A 134 12.12 -14.68 -3.81
C ASN A 134 13.64 -14.74 -4.06
N LYS A 135 14.34 -13.60 -4.03
CA LYS A 135 15.79 -13.55 -4.32
C LYS A 135 16.60 -14.01 -3.11
N ASP A 136 17.70 -14.74 -3.34
CA ASP A 136 18.61 -15.17 -2.26
C ASP A 136 19.20 -13.99 -1.47
N LYS A 137 19.45 -12.89 -2.18
CA LYS A 137 19.90 -11.60 -1.63
C LYS A 137 18.93 -10.50 -2.09
N PRO A 138 17.83 -10.26 -1.36
CA PRO A 138 16.88 -9.21 -1.72
C PRO A 138 17.54 -7.84 -1.56
N ASN A 139 17.19 -6.89 -2.42
CA ASN A 139 17.52 -5.48 -2.17
C ASN A 139 16.63 -4.98 -1.03
N ALA A 140 17.25 -4.79 0.14
CA ALA A 140 16.57 -4.44 1.38
C ALA A 140 15.78 -3.13 1.28
N GLU A 141 16.43 -2.09 0.77
CA GLU A 141 15.87 -0.74 0.64
C GLU A 141 14.69 -0.74 -0.34
N LEU A 142 14.88 -1.35 -1.51
CA LEU A 142 13.83 -1.45 -2.52
C LEU A 142 12.62 -2.22 -1.98
N LEU A 143 12.84 -3.36 -1.31
CA LEU A 143 11.76 -4.16 -0.74
C LEU A 143 11.02 -3.39 0.37
N GLU A 144 11.72 -2.63 1.21
CA GLU A 144 11.12 -1.80 2.25
C GLU A 144 10.25 -0.69 1.66
N ILE A 145 10.74 0.02 0.63
CA ILE A 145 9.99 1.07 -0.05
C ILE A 145 8.75 0.49 -0.75
N CYS A 146 8.88 -0.63 -1.49
CA CYS A 146 7.75 -1.28 -2.13
C CYS A 146 6.71 -1.78 -1.11
N THR A 147 7.17 -2.36 0.01
CA THR A 147 6.28 -2.81 1.08
C THR A 147 5.51 -1.65 1.69
N LYS A 148 6.20 -0.54 2.00
CA LYS A 148 5.58 0.65 2.60
C LYS A 148 4.54 1.25 1.65
N ALA A 149 4.88 1.39 0.36
CA ALA A 149 3.93 1.85 -0.64
C ALA A 149 2.69 0.94 -0.73
N LEU A 150 2.87 -0.38 -0.69
CA LEU A 150 1.76 -1.33 -0.75
C LEU A 150 0.86 -1.22 0.49
N CYS A 151 1.43 -1.16 1.69
CA CYS A 151 0.66 -0.96 2.92
C CYS A 151 -0.11 0.37 2.88
N CYS A 152 0.53 1.47 2.44
CA CYS A 152 -0.13 2.77 2.29
C CYS A 152 -1.29 2.72 1.28
N LEU A 153 -1.12 2.04 0.15
CA LEU A 153 -2.16 1.86 -0.87
C LEU A 153 -3.38 1.13 -0.29
N LEU A 154 -3.15 0.00 0.39
CA LEU A 154 -4.23 -0.82 0.94
C LEU A 154 -4.95 -0.15 2.13
N GLN A 155 -4.24 0.69 2.89
CA GLN A 155 -4.84 1.48 3.97
C GLN A 155 -5.72 2.61 3.43
N ASN A 156 -5.27 3.32 2.39
CA ASN A 156 -6.02 4.45 1.82
C ASN A 156 -7.12 4.01 0.85
N GLN A 157 -6.99 2.82 0.24
CA GLN A 157 -7.99 2.26 -0.66
C GLN A 157 -8.34 0.81 -0.30
N PRO A 158 -9.06 0.57 0.82
CA PRO A 158 -9.38 -0.78 1.30
C PRO A 158 -10.16 -1.63 0.29
N ALA A 159 -10.93 -1.00 -0.61
CA ALA A 159 -11.67 -1.68 -1.68
C ALA A 159 -10.76 -2.50 -2.63
N LEU A 160 -9.47 -2.18 -2.69
CA LEU A 160 -8.50 -2.94 -3.48
C LEU A 160 -8.16 -4.31 -2.87
N LEU A 161 -8.34 -4.47 -1.55
CA LEU A 161 -8.05 -5.75 -0.87
C LEU A 161 -8.88 -6.89 -1.45
N ASP A 162 -10.14 -6.62 -1.78
CA ASP A 162 -11.09 -7.61 -2.28
C ASP A 162 -10.71 -8.19 -3.65
N LEU A 163 -9.81 -7.51 -4.38
CA LEU A 163 -9.27 -7.97 -5.66
C LEU A 163 -8.07 -8.90 -5.51
N ILE A 164 -7.41 -8.94 -4.34
CA ILE A 164 -6.15 -9.67 -4.15
C ILE A 164 -6.31 -11.20 -4.24
N PRO A 165 -7.36 -11.82 -3.67
CA PRO A 165 -7.53 -13.27 -3.72
C PRO A 165 -7.56 -13.84 -5.14
N SER A 166 -8.20 -13.13 -6.09
CA SER A 166 -8.30 -13.60 -7.48
C SER A 166 -6.99 -13.52 -8.27
N MET A 167 -6.01 -12.75 -7.78
CA MET A 167 -4.69 -12.63 -8.42
C MET A 167 -3.73 -13.78 -8.06
N GLY A 168 -4.07 -14.65 -7.09
CA GLY A 168 -3.23 -15.79 -6.71
C GLY A 168 -1.93 -15.44 -5.97
N HIS A 169 -1.79 -14.22 -5.47
CA HIS A 169 -0.59 -13.75 -4.78
C HIS A 169 -0.50 -14.21 -3.31
N ILE A 170 -1.63 -14.49 -2.64
CA ILE A 170 -1.68 -14.88 -1.22
C ILE A 170 -0.89 -16.17 -0.93
N PRO A 171 -1.09 -17.28 -1.67
CA PRO A 171 -0.29 -18.50 -1.44
C PRO A 171 1.22 -18.28 -1.62
N ARG A 172 1.62 -17.41 -2.59
CA ARG A 172 3.03 -17.05 -2.81
C ARG A 172 3.60 -16.29 -1.61
N LEU A 173 2.86 -15.33 -1.07
CA LEU A 173 3.25 -14.56 0.13
C LEU A 173 3.50 -15.48 1.32
N CYS A 174 2.54 -16.37 1.64
CA CYS A 174 2.65 -17.28 2.78
C CYS A 174 3.86 -18.23 2.64
N ARG A 175 4.12 -18.75 1.44
CA ARG A 175 5.30 -19.59 1.18
C ARG A 175 6.61 -18.83 1.38
N GLN A 176 6.71 -17.62 0.83
CA GLN A 176 7.94 -16.82 0.87
C GLN A 176 8.30 -16.32 2.27
N MET A 177 7.28 -16.09 3.11
CA MET A 177 7.44 -15.71 4.52
C MET A 177 8.29 -16.73 5.31
N GLY A 178 8.17 -18.02 4.99
CA GLY A 178 8.89 -19.11 5.66
C GLY A 178 10.14 -19.59 4.91
N SER A 179 10.31 -19.30 3.63
CA SER A 179 11.43 -19.84 2.84
C SER A 179 12.72 -19.03 2.98
N ASN A 180 12.63 -17.71 3.16
CA ASN A 180 13.79 -16.81 3.14
C ASN A 180 14.03 -16.12 4.50
N ILE A 181 13.86 -16.88 5.59
CA ILE A 181 13.94 -16.39 6.97
C ILE A 181 15.34 -15.83 7.31
N LYS A 182 16.39 -16.31 6.65
CA LYS A 182 17.77 -15.81 6.83
C LYS A 182 17.89 -14.33 6.48
N GLN A 183 17.07 -13.85 5.53
CA GLN A 183 17.05 -12.46 5.12
C GLN A 183 16.05 -11.71 5.97
N VAL A 184 16.54 -11.10 7.04
CA VAL A 184 15.82 -10.33 8.07
C VAL A 184 14.76 -9.37 7.50
N VAL A 185 14.94 -8.84 6.28
CA VAL A 185 13.99 -7.96 5.60
C VAL A 185 12.74 -8.69 5.08
N VAL A 186 12.85 -9.95 4.63
CA VAL A 186 11.74 -10.71 4.06
C VAL A 186 10.64 -10.99 5.10
N PRO A 187 10.93 -11.51 6.31
CA PRO A 187 9.92 -11.68 7.34
C PRO A 187 9.23 -10.36 7.73
N LYS A 188 9.99 -9.25 7.83
CA LYS A 188 9.43 -7.91 8.11
C LYS A 188 8.40 -7.53 7.06
N SER A 189 8.78 -7.58 5.78
CA SER A 189 7.90 -7.22 4.68
C SER A 189 6.68 -8.14 4.58
N ALA A 190 6.88 -9.45 4.69
CA ALA A 190 5.80 -10.42 4.62
C ALA A 190 4.77 -10.24 5.76
N ILE A 191 5.22 -9.97 6.99
CA ILE A 191 4.35 -9.67 8.13
C ILE A 191 3.56 -8.38 7.90
N CYS A 192 4.20 -7.31 7.41
CA CYS A 192 3.51 -6.06 7.10
C CYS A 192 2.41 -6.24 6.04
N ILE A 193 2.72 -6.95 4.95
CA ILE A 193 1.74 -7.25 3.90
C ILE A 193 0.61 -8.11 4.47
N LEU A 194 0.91 -9.15 5.22
CA LEU A 194 -0.09 -10.00 5.87
C LEU A 194 -1.02 -9.19 6.79
N ASN A 195 -0.48 -8.25 7.58
CA ASN A 195 -1.28 -7.37 8.42
C ASN A 195 -2.25 -6.51 7.60
N SER A 196 -1.79 -5.92 6.49
CA SER A 196 -2.68 -5.18 5.58
C SER A 196 -3.76 -6.08 4.98
N LEU A 197 -3.42 -7.31 4.56
CA LEU A 197 -4.38 -8.28 4.03
C LEU A 197 -5.43 -8.71 5.06
N SER A 198 -5.05 -8.79 6.33
CA SER A 198 -5.96 -9.17 7.42
C SER A 198 -7.12 -8.18 7.66
N MET A 199 -7.08 -6.99 7.02
CA MET A 199 -8.15 -6.00 7.09
C MET A 199 -9.39 -6.37 6.24
N SER A 200 -9.25 -7.29 5.26
CA SER A 200 -10.39 -7.77 4.45
C SER A 200 -10.73 -9.22 4.79
N ASN A 201 -12.02 -9.47 5.04
CA ASN A 201 -12.52 -10.81 5.31
C ASN A 201 -12.37 -11.76 4.11
N ILE A 202 -12.41 -11.22 2.88
CA ILE A 202 -12.21 -12.01 1.65
C ILE A 202 -10.75 -12.49 1.57
N CYS A 203 -9.80 -11.61 1.90
CA CYS A 203 -8.38 -11.97 2.03
C CYS A 203 -8.18 -13.00 3.15
N VAL A 204 -8.81 -12.83 4.31
CA VAL A 204 -8.70 -13.76 5.44
C VAL A 204 -9.19 -15.16 5.05
N ASN A 205 -10.31 -15.25 4.32
CA ASN A 205 -10.81 -16.53 3.80
C ASN A 205 -9.82 -17.19 2.85
N ALA A 206 -9.20 -16.41 1.95
CA ALA A 206 -8.18 -16.92 1.04
C ALA A 206 -6.91 -17.37 1.79
N ILE A 207 -6.49 -16.62 2.81
CA ILE A 207 -5.37 -16.98 3.69
C ILE A 207 -5.68 -18.29 4.43
N ALA A 208 -6.92 -18.49 4.89
CA ALA A 208 -7.34 -19.72 5.57
C ALA A 208 -7.20 -20.98 4.71
N GLN A 209 -7.32 -20.84 3.38
CA GLN A 209 -7.10 -21.94 2.43
C GLN A 209 -5.62 -22.23 2.13
N THR A 210 -4.69 -21.45 2.71
CA THR A 210 -3.25 -21.60 2.52
C THR A 210 -2.54 -21.89 3.83
N GLU A 211 -1.39 -22.56 3.78
CA GLU A 211 -0.56 -22.80 4.96
C GLU A 211 0.15 -21.50 5.39
N CYS A 212 -0.45 -20.77 6.34
CA CYS A 212 0.07 -19.48 6.80
C CYS A 212 0.66 -19.55 8.22
N MET A 213 0.15 -20.44 9.08
CA MET A 213 0.52 -20.43 10.51
C MET A 213 1.97 -20.86 10.76
N HIS A 214 2.46 -21.89 10.05
CA HIS A 214 3.86 -22.32 10.18
C HIS A 214 4.85 -21.24 9.70
N PRO A 215 4.74 -20.69 8.46
CA PRO A 215 5.60 -19.60 8.02
C PRO A 215 5.57 -18.38 8.94
N LEU A 216 4.39 -18.02 9.45
CA LEU A 216 4.23 -16.88 10.35
C LEU A 216 4.93 -17.11 11.71
N LYS A 217 4.82 -18.32 12.29
CA LYS A 217 5.54 -18.69 13.51
C LYS A 217 7.04 -18.50 13.34
N GLN A 218 7.59 -18.99 12.23
CA GLN A 218 9.02 -18.87 11.92
C GLN A 218 9.45 -17.41 11.71
N ALA A 219 8.62 -16.63 11.00
CA ALA A 219 8.88 -15.20 10.76
C ALA A 219 8.92 -14.40 12.08
N MET A 220 7.98 -14.67 13.00
CA MET A 220 7.94 -14.03 14.33
C MET A 220 9.16 -14.40 15.19
N GLN A 221 9.65 -15.64 15.11
CA GLN A 221 10.85 -16.07 15.82
C GLN A 221 12.11 -15.39 15.29
N ALA A 222 12.18 -15.17 13.97
CA ALA A 222 13.31 -14.49 13.33
C ALA A 222 13.31 -12.96 13.53
N ARG A 223 12.13 -12.33 13.58
CA ARG A 223 11.94 -10.88 13.77
C ARG A 223 11.09 -10.59 14.99
N ARG A 224 11.75 -10.53 16.16
CA ARG A 224 11.09 -10.26 17.45
C ARG A 224 10.47 -8.86 17.54
N ASP A 225 11.00 -7.89 16.79
CA ASP A 225 10.45 -6.53 16.67
C ASP A 225 9.11 -6.49 15.92
N MET A 226 8.87 -7.45 15.03
CA MET A 226 7.64 -7.54 14.23
C MET A 226 6.53 -8.35 14.90
N VAL A 227 6.76 -8.87 16.11
CA VAL A 227 5.79 -9.66 16.87
C VAL A 227 4.50 -8.89 17.12
N ALA A 228 4.58 -7.58 17.42
CA ALA A 228 3.40 -6.74 17.65
C ALA A 228 2.47 -6.70 16.42
N VAL A 229 3.05 -6.42 15.25
CA VAL A 229 2.33 -6.34 13.97
C VAL A 229 1.77 -7.71 13.58
N ALA A 230 2.53 -8.79 13.80
CA ALA A 230 2.06 -10.14 13.57
C ALA A 230 0.89 -10.52 14.49
N CYS A 231 0.94 -10.15 15.77
CA CYS A 231 -0.15 -10.38 16.73
C CYS A 231 -1.42 -9.60 16.38
N GLU A 232 -1.31 -8.37 15.89
CA GLU A 232 -2.45 -7.61 15.37
C GLU A 232 -3.11 -8.32 14.17
N ALA A 233 -2.29 -8.79 13.22
CA ALA A 233 -2.77 -9.57 12.08
C ALA A 233 -3.46 -10.87 12.54
N LEU A 234 -2.86 -11.59 13.49
CA LEU A 234 -3.41 -12.83 14.05
C LEU A 234 -4.77 -12.62 14.71
N HIS A 235 -4.93 -11.56 15.50
CA HIS A 235 -6.21 -11.23 16.09
C HIS A 235 -7.30 -11.06 15.02
N ARG A 236 -7.03 -10.32 13.95
CA ARG A 236 -7.97 -10.14 12.83
C ARG A 236 -8.26 -11.45 12.10
N LEU A 237 -7.23 -12.24 11.82
CA LEU A 237 -7.36 -13.55 11.17
C LEU A 237 -8.28 -14.49 11.94
N PHE A 238 -8.11 -14.62 13.26
CA PHE A 238 -8.94 -15.52 14.07
C PHE A 238 -10.32 -14.95 14.42
N SER A 239 -10.50 -13.63 14.40
CA SER A 239 -11.81 -13.01 14.68
C SER A 239 -12.85 -13.29 13.59
N ASN A 240 -12.43 -13.74 12.42
CA ASN A 240 -13.30 -14.15 11.31
C ASN A 240 -13.79 -15.60 11.39
N ASN A 241 -13.65 -16.26 12.55
CA ASN A 241 -14.15 -17.61 12.84
C ASN A 241 -13.77 -18.67 11.78
N GLN A 242 -12.55 -18.57 11.24
CA GLN A 242 -12.04 -19.52 10.26
C GLN A 242 -11.47 -20.76 10.96
N ASP A 243 -12.25 -21.83 11.07
CA ASP A 243 -11.84 -23.09 11.72
C ASP A 243 -10.58 -23.70 11.11
N GLN A 244 -10.36 -23.51 9.80
CA GLN A 244 -9.16 -24.00 9.12
C GLN A 244 -7.88 -23.32 9.62
N LEU A 245 -7.94 -22.03 9.99
CA LEU A 245 -6.79 -21.35 10.60
C LEU A 245 -6.51 -21.90 12.01
N VAL A 246 -7.56 -22.19 12.78
CA VAL A 246 -7.43 -22.78 14.12
C VAL A 246 -6.82 -24.18 14.04
N LYS A 247 -7.24 -24.99 13.05
CA LYS A 247 -6.61 -26.28 12.76
C LYS A 247 -5.11 -26.13 12.49
N GLN A 248 -4.73 -25.27 11.54
CA GLN A 248 -3.31 -25.03 11.22
C GLN A 248 -2.52 -24.58 12.45
N ALA A 249 -3.11 -23.72 13.29
CA ALA A 249 -2.48 -23.23 14.50
C ALA A 249 -2.27 -24.35 15.54
N LEU A 250 -3.19 -25.30 15.65
CA LEU A 250 -3.01 -26.48 16.51
C LEU A 250 -1.94 -27.43 15.96
N ASP A 251 -1.90 -27.64 14.65
CA ASP A 251 -0.96 -28.56 14.00
C ASP A 251 0.50 -28.11 14.17
N VAL A 252 0.75 -26.81 14.28
CA VAL A 252 2.11 -26.23 14.43
C VAL A 252 2.45 -25.85 15.88
N ASP A 253 1.61 -26.24 16.83
CA ASP A 253 1.72 -25.86 18.24
C ASP A 253 1.85 -24.34 18.45
N PHE A 254 0.96 -23.60 17.79
CA PHE A 254 0.94 -22.13 17.80
C PHE A 254 0.36 -21.59 19.11
N VAL A 255 -0.58 -22.30 19.74
CA VAL A 255 -1.21 -21.90 21.01
C VAL A 255 -0.16 -21.82 22.12
N ASN A 256 0.68 -22.85 22.28
CA ASN A 256 1.78 -22.80 23.26
C ASN A 256 2.82 -21.73 22.93
N PHE A 257 3.08 -21.51 21.64
CA PHE A 257 3.96 -20.41 21.22
C PHE A 257 3.43 -19.04 21.65
N LEU A 258 2.12 -18.78 21.49
CA LEU A 258 1.48 -17.54 21.95
C LEU A 258 1.48 -17.41 23.48
N LEU A 259 1.27 -18.50 24.22
CA LEU A 259 1.37 -18.51 25.68
C LEU A 259 2.79 -18.16 26.16
N ASN A 260 3.81 -18.73 25.52
CA ASN A 260 5.21 -18.39 25.82
C ASN A 260 5.52 -16.92 25.52
N LEU A 261 4.89 -16.32 24.50
CA LEU A 261 5.01 -14.89 24.20
C LEU A 261 4.32 -14.00 25.24
N LEU A 262 3.24 -14.48 25.91
CA LEU A 262 2.61 -13.75 27.01
C LEU A 262 3.50 -13.70 28.26
N GLU A 263 4.24 -14.78 28.52
CA GLU A 263 5.20 -14.86 29.62
C GLU A 263 6.47 -14.07 29.32
N ALA A 264 6.90 -14.04 28.05
CA ALA A 264 8.10 -13.35 27.63
C ALA A 264 8.08 -11.84 27.93
N ARG A 265 9.27 -11.30 28.25
CA ARG A 265 9.53 -9.87 28.26
C ARG A 265 9.69 -9.41 26.81
N LEU A 266 8.67 -8.74 26.29
CA LEU A 266 8.60 -8.24 24.90
C LEU A 266 9.42 -6.95 24.75
N ASP A 267 10.71 -6.99 25.08
CA ASP A 267 11.56 -5.78 25.22
C ASP A 267 11.78 -5.03 23.90
N LEU A 268 11.60 -5.72 22.76
CA LEU A 268 11.78 -5.15 21.41
C LEU A 268 10.48 -4.57 20.81
N VAL A 269 9.39 -4.58 21.56
CA VAL A 269 8.07 -4.14 21.11
C VAL A 269 7.75 -2.81 21.76
N GLU A 270 7.31 -1.82 20.96
CA GLU A 270 6.97 -0.48 21.45
C GLU A 270 5.88 -0.49 22.52
N ASN A 271 4.85 -1.33 22.35
CA ASN A 271 3.75 -1.46 23.29
C ASN A 271 3.51 -2.94 23.68
N PRO A 272 4.22 -3.44 24.70
CA PRO A 272 4.07 -4.82 25.18
C PRO A 272 2.65 -5.12 25.67
N ALA A 273 1.99 -4.17 26.34
CA ALA A 273 0.66 -4.37 26.90
C ALA A 273 -0.40 -4.55 25.81
N MET A 274 -0.38 -3.69 24.77
CA MET A 274 -1.23 -3.84 23.58
C MET A 274 -0.97 -5.17 22.88
N THR A 275 0.30 -5.58 22.75
CA THR A 275 0.65 -6.84 22.10
C THR A 275 0.11 -8.04 22.87
N LYS A 276 0.27 -8.05 24.20
CA LYS A 276 -0.34 -9.08 25.06
C LYS A 276 -1.86 -9.10 24.93
N ALA A 277 -2.51 -7.94 24.87
CA ALA A 277 -3.94 -7.83 24.62
C ALA A 277 -4.36 -8.47 23.28
N GLN A 278 -3.61 -8.23 22.20
CA GLN A 278 -3.87 -8.84 20.89
C GLN A 278 -3.71 -10.37 20.94
N ILE A 279 -2.69 -10.86 21.64
CA ILE A 279 -2.49 -12.30 21.84
C ILE A 279 -3.68 -12.90 22.59
N VAL A 280 -4.12 -12.29 23.70
CA VAL A 280 -5.28 -12.77 24.46
C VAL A 280 -6.55 -12.75 23.60
N LYS A 281 -6.78 -11.69 22.82
CA LYS A 281 -7.92 -11.62 21.89
C LYS A 281 -7.85 -12.72 20.84
N ALA A 282 -6.69 -12.99 20.26
CA ALA A 282 -6.49 -14.10 19.31
C ALA A 282 -6.81 -15.46 19.95
N LEU A 283 -6.28 -15.75 21.15
CA LEU A 283 -6.54 -16.99 21.89
C LEU A 283 -8.03 -17.16 22.25
N LYS A 284 -8.70 -16.08 22.68
CA LYS A 284 -10.16 -16.08 22.92
C LYS A 284 -10.96 -16.30 21.64
N SER A 285 -10.52 -15.78 20.51
CA SER A 285 -11.19 -16.05 19.22
C SER A 285 -10.99 -17.51 18.79
N MET A 286 -9.81 -18.08 19.00
CA MET A 286 -9.54 -19.50 18.71
C MET A 286 -10.37 -20.45 19.58
N SER A 287 -10.58 -20.14 20.86
CA SER A 287 -11.39 -20.97 21.76
C SER A 287 -12.90 -20.96 21.43
N ARG A 288 -13.35 -19.99 20.64
CA ARG A 288 -14.74 -19.91 20.14
C ARG A 288 -14.97 -20.71 18.85
N SER A 289 -13.92 -21.33 18.28
CA SER A 289 -14.05 -22.21 17.12
C SER A 289 -15.00 -23.37 17.42
N LEU A 290 -15.94 -23.61 16.50
CA LEU A 290 -16.96 -24.66 16.66
C LEU A 290 -16.36 -26.06 16.57
N MET A 291 -15.28 -26.22 15.80
CA MET A 291 -14.68 -27.53 15.52
C MET A 291 -13.52 -27.86 16.45
N TYR A 292 -12.72 -26.85 16.82
CA TYR A 292 -11.46 -27.06 17.52
C TYR A 292 -11.37 -26.30 18.86
N GLY A 293 -12.42 -25.57 19.24
CA GLY A 293 -12.46 -24.77 20.46
C GLY A 293 -12.17 -25.58 21.72
N ASP A 294 -12.73 -26.78 21.86
CA ASP A 294 -12.50 -27.65 23.02
C ASP A 294 -11.04 -28.06 23.17
N ARG A 295 -10.37 -28.32 22.05
CA ARG A 295 -8.95 -28.70 22.03
C ARG A 295 -8.06 -27.50 22.37
N VAL A 296 -8.42 -26.30 21.91
CA VAL A 296 -7.76 -25.05 22.31
C VAL A 296 -7.97 -24.78 23.81
N ASN A 297 -9.20 -24.89 24.30
CA ASN A 297 -9.53 -24.70 25.72
C ASN A 297 -8.76 -25.68 26.62
N SER A 298 -8.65 -26.95 26.22
CA SER A 298 -7.89 -27.97 26.94
C SER A 298 -6.40 -27.62 27.09
N ILE A 299 -5.83 -26.88 26.13
CA ILE A 299 -4.43 -26.39 26.20
C ILE A 299 -4.36 -25.16 27.09
N LEU A 300 -5.30 -24.23 26.93
CA LEU A 300 -5.36 -22.99 27.69
C LEU A 300 -5.59 -23.23 29.20
N GLU A 301 -6.44 -24.18 29.58
CA GLU A 301 -6.71 -24.52 30.98
C GLU A 301 -5.52 -25.15 31.70
N LYS A 302 -4.60 -25.79 30.96
CA LYS A 302 -3.35 -26.33 31.52
C LYS A 302 -2.31 -25.24 31.77
N SER A 303 -2.47 -24.06 31.19
CA SER A 303 -1.51 -22.97 31.31
C SER A 303 -1.82 -22.13 32.56
N SER A 304 -0.84 -22.05 33.47
CA SER A 304 -0.90 -21.13 34.61
C SER A 304 -0.97 -19.67 34.19
N VAL A 305 -0.26 -19.31 33.12
CA VAL A 305 -0.23 -17.95 32.55
C VAL A 305 -1.62 -17.56 32.08
N TRP A 306 -2.37 -18.46 31.42
CA TRP A 306 -3.70 -18.13 30.90
C TRP A 306 -4.70 -17.74 31.99
N LEU A 307 -4.60 -18.33 33.18
CA LEU A 307 -5.49 -18.03 34.31
C LEU A 307 -5.49 -16.54 34.68
N GLU A 308 -4.32 -15.87 34.57
CA GLU A 308 -4.19 -14.44 34.88
C GLU A 308 -4.88 -13.54 33.85
N TYR A 309 -5.00 -13.99 32.59
CA TYR A 309 -5.50 -13.18 31.46
C TYR A 309 -6.91 -13.56 31.00
N LYS A 310 -7.42 -14.74 31.37
CA LYS A 310 -8.73 -15.26 30.93
C LYS A 310 -9.87 -14.28 31.20
N ASP A 311 -9.91 -13.69 32.39
CA ASP A 311 -11.03 -12.84 32.83
C ASP A 311 -10.81 -11.34 32.60
N GLN A 312 -9.63 -10.93 32.13
CA GLN A 312 -9.34 -9.53 31.85
C GLN A 312 -10.04 -9.05 30.57
N LYS A 313 -10.80 -7.95 30.67
CA LYS A 313 -11.37 -7.21 29.52
C LYS A 313 -10.30 -6.26 28.96
N HIS A 314 -9.88 -6.50 27.73
CA HIS A 314 -8.81 -5.76 27.05
C HIS A 314 -9.34 -4.69 26.07
N ASP A 315 -10.53 -4.16 26.35
CA ASP A 315 -11.20 -3.17 25.49
C ASP A 315 -10.66 -1.75 25.70
N LEU A 316 -9.85 -1.53 26.75
CA LEU A 316 -9.29 -0.21 27.08
C LEU A 316 -8.01 0.15 26.31
N PHE A 317 -7.49 -0.72 25.46
CA PHE A 317 -6.33 -0.39 24.63
C PHE A 317 -6.79 0.37 23.38
N ILE A 318 -6.76 1.69 23.47
CA ILE A 318 -6.99 2.59 22.34
C ILE A 318 -5.90 2.32 21.31
N SER A 319 -6.27 1.71 20.17
CA SER A 319 -5.45 1.79 18.97
C SER A 319 -5.31 3.25 18.61
N SER A 320 -4.09 3.75 18.48
CA SER A 320 -3.77 5.04 17.89
C SER A 320 -4.18 5.03 16.40
N THR A 321 -5.48 5.11 16.15
CA THR A 321 -6.01 5.52 14.86
C THR A 321 -5.64 6.97 14.67
N ASN A 322 -4.58 7.22 13.91
CA ASN A 322 -4.38 8.51 13.26
C ASN A 322 -5.55 8.69 12.27
N ILE A 323 -6.70 9.17 12.76
CA ILE A 323 -7.78 9.69 11.92
C ILE A 323 -7.28 11.04 11.43
N SER A 324 -6.40 11.03 10.43
CA SER A 324 -6.23 12.19 9.56
C SER A 324 -7.28 12.08 8.46
N GLY A 325 -8.24 13.01 8.47
CA GLY A 325 -8.97 13.34 7.24
C GLY A 325 -10.48 13.12 7.20
N TYR A 326 -11.20 13.13 8.32
CA TYR A 326 -12.67 13.12 8.28
C TYR A 326 -13.31 14.39 8.83
N LEU A 327 -12.95 15.54 8.23
CA LEU A 327 -13.73 16.78 8.29
C LEU A 327 -13.60 17.57 6.98
N THR A 328 -14.06 17.00 5.86
CA THR A 328 -14.54 17.81 4.71
C THR A 328 -15.73 17.10 4.07
N ALA A 329 -16.92 17.28 4.66
CA ALA A 329 -18.17 17.04 3.94
C ALA A 329 -18.32 18.17 2.90
N GLY A 330 -18.12 17.83 1.63
CA GLY A 330 -18.30 18.74 0.49
C GLY A 330 -18.14 17.99 -0.83
N THR A 331 -19.27 17.56 -1.38
CA THR A 331 -19.59 17.21 -2.79
C THR A 331 -18.56 16.46 -3.68
N PRO A 332 -18.99 15.44 -4.45
CA PRO A 332 -18.11 14.67 -5.32
C PRO A 332 -17.71 15.50 -6.55
N THR A 333 -16.47 15.99 -6.61
CA THR A 333 -15.90 16.58 -7.81
C THR A 333 -15.08 15.55 -8.57
N THR A 334 -15.55 15.27 -9.78
CA THR A 334 -14.92 14.50 -10.84
C THR A 334 -13.44 14.90 -11.01
N ALA A 335 -12.58 13.90 -11.14
CA ALA A 335 -11.16 14.07 -11.38
C ALA A 335 -10.89 14.79 -12.72
N GLY A 336 -10.05 15.83 -12.68
CA GLY A 336 -9.29 16.33 -13.83
C GLY A 336 -9.85 17.58 -14.52
N TYR A 337 -8.99 18.59 -14.63
CA TYR A 337 -9.12 19.90 -15.32
C TYR A 337 -9.78 21.05 -14.53
N LEU A 338 -8.94 21.82 -13.83
CA LEU A 338 -9.27 23.14 -13.30
C LEU A 338 -9.18 24.19 -14.42
N THR A 339 -10.32 24.58 -14.97
CA THR A 339 -10.48 25.85 -15.69
C THR A 339 -10.82 26.97 -14.69
N GLN A 340 -10.04 28.05 -14.71
CA GLN A 340 -10.18 29.23 -13.86
C GLN A 340 -11.58 29.89 -13.93
N GLY A 341 -12.06 30.41 -12.80
CA GLY A 341 -13.23 31.29 -12.67
C GLY A 341 -13.18 32.11 -11.37
N PRO A 342 -13.84 33.29 -11.28
CA PRO A 342 -13.24 34.48 -10.66
C PRO A 342 -13.50 34.66 -9.15
N SER A 343 -12.60 35.44 -8.56
CA SER A 343 -12.52 35.85 -7.16
C SER A 343 -13.75 36.63 -6.69
N ASN A 344 -14.39 36.19 -5.60
CA ASN A 344 -15.35 36.99 -4.85
C ASN A 344 -14.99 36.99 -3.35
N LYS A 345 -14.86 38.21 -2.81
CA LYS A 345 -14.52 38.52 -1.42
C LYS A 345 -15.60 37.99 -0.47
N VAL A 346 -15.19 37.30 0.60
CA VAL A 346 -16.07 36.87 1.69
C VAL A 346 -16.18 37.99 2.72
N THR A 347 -17.40 38.46 2.99
CA THR A 347 -17.75 39.39 4.06
C THR A 347 -17.95 38.61 5.37
N GLU A 348 -17.18 38.94 6.41
CA GLU A 348 -17.37 38.42 7.78
C GLU A 348 -18.50 39.20 8.48
N ALA A 349 -19.60 38.52 8.81
CA ALA A 349 -20.53 38.95 9.86
C ALA A 349 -21.21 37.71 10.48
N PRO A 350 -21.34 37.63 11.82
CA PRO A 350 -21.99 36.50 12.49
C PRO A 350 -23.53 36.58 12.43
N PRO A 351 -24.25 35.45 12.52
CA PRO A 351 -25.69 35.40 12.31
C PRO A 351 -26.50 36.00 13.48
N PRO A 352 -27.70 36.56 13.22
CA PRO A 352 -28.52 37.23 14.22
C PRO A 352 -29.29 36.23 15.11
N VAL A 353 -29.46 36.62 16.38
CA VAL A 353 -30.21 35.90 17.41
C VAL A 353 -31.70 36.20 17.26
N GLU A 354 -32.54 35.18 17.06
CA GLU A 354 -33.99 35.30 17.06
C GLU A 354 -34.49 35.71 18.46
N LYS A 355 -35.23 36.82 18.54
CA LYS A 355 -35.99 37.21 19.73
C LYS A 355 -37.44 36.81 19.54
N GLU A 356 -37.95 36.01 20.47
CA GLU A 356 -39.38 35.70 20.62
C GLU A 356 -40.19 36.99 20.81
N ASP A 357 -41.29 37.09 20.07
CA ASP A 357 -42.19 38.24 20.07
C ASP A 357 -43.38 37.98 21.02
N PRO A 358 -43.56 38.75 22.10
CA PRO A 358 -44.73 38.64 22.96
C PRO A 358 -45.82 39.65 22.53
N LEU A 359 -47.07 39.18 22.55
CA LEU A 359 -48.35 39.93 22.54
C LEU A 359 -49.06 40.07 21.18
N MET A 360 -49.90 39.09 20.85
CA MET A 360 -51.25 39.37 20.37
C MET A 360 -52.24 38.63 21.30
N ARG A 361 -52.98 39.40 22.08
CA ARG A 361 -53.91 38.97 23.13
C ARG A 361 -55.34 39.14 22.62
N ALA A 362 -56.21 38.17 22.96
CA ALA A 362 -57.68 38.25 23.06
C ALA A 362 -58.45 38.46 21.72
N ASP A 363 -59.64 37.89 21.47
CA ASP A 363 -60.80 37.68 22.35
C ASP A 363 -61.74 36.53 21.89
N CYS A 364 -62.38 35.90 22.88
CA CYS A 364 -63.78 35.43 22.99
C CYS A 364 -64.52 34.82 21.77
N LEU A 365 -64.88 33.53 21.81
CA LEU A 365 -66.14 32.95 22.36
C LEU A 365 -66.11 31.41 22.26
#